data_AF-A0A6L7U7M3-F1
#
_entry.id   AF-A0A6L7U7M3-F1
#
_cell.length_a   1.000
_cell.length_b   1.000
_cell.length_c   1.000
_cell.angle_alpha   90.00
_cell.angle_beta   90.00
_cell.angle_gamma   90.00
#
_symmetry.space_group_name_H-M   'P 1'
#
loop_
_entity.id
_entity.type
_entity.pdbx_description
1 polymer ?
#
loop_
_entity_poly.entity_id
_entity_poly.type
_entity_poly.pdbx_seq_one_letter_code
_entity_poly.pdbx_strand_id
1 'polypeptide(L)'
;MRFVDTNILIFAVSENPDESDKQRIALQLLNAEELARSVQMLQEFHHQATHPRRKGALSHRMALAFIDSLSRFPVLDINVNLTTDRSPSPIRQPCI
;
A
#
# COMPACT_ATOMS: atom_id res chain seq x y z
N MET A 1 6.01 -12.61 4.88
CA MET A 1 5.10 -11.44 4.83
C MET A 1 5.70 -10.37 3.92
N ARG A 2 5.02 -10.01 2.82
CA ARG A 2 5.45 -8.97 1.87
C ARG A 2 4.60 -7.71 2.03
N PHE A 3 5.24 -6.54 2.09
CA PHE A 3 4.54 -5.26 2.06
C PHE A 3 4.40 -4.83 0.60
N VAL A 4 3.19 -4.42 0.19
CA VAL A 4 2.96 -3.87 -1.14
C VAL A 4 2.76 -2.37 -1.05
N ASP A 5 3.30 -1.67 -2.04
CA ASP A 5 3.08 -0.25 -2.19
C ASP A 5 1.66 0.02 -2.72
N THR A 6 1.14 1.22 -2.45
CA THR A 6 -0.16 1.68 -2.96
C THR A 6 -0.25 1.56 -4.48
N ASN A 7 0.85 1.76 -5.21
CA ASN A 7 0.87 1.64 -6.67
C ASN A 7 0.40 0.27 -7.16
N ILE A 8 0.64 -0.81 -6.41
CA ILE A 8 0.14 -2.14 -6.76
C ILE A 8 -1.39 -2.17 -6.74
N LEU A 9 -2.02 -1.55 -5.73
CA LEU A 9 -3.48 -1.44 -5.68
C LEU A 9 -4.02 -0.57 -6.80
N ILE A 10 -3.31 0.51 -7.13
CA ILE A 10 -3.68 1.45 -8.19
C ILE A 10 -3.68 0.77 -9.55
N PHE A 11 -2.68 -0.06 -9.85
CA PHE A 11 -2.63 -0.83 -11.10
C PHE A 11 -3.63 -1.97 -11.12
N ALA A 12 -3.92 -2.62 -10.00
CA ALA A 12 -4.91 -3.69 -9.93
C ALA A 12 -6.31 -3.24 -10.38
N VAL A 13 -6.66 -1.98 -10.11
CA VAL A 13 -7.96 -1.38 -10.49
C VAL A 13 -7.88 -0.51 -11.75
N SER A 14 -6.76 -0.48 -12.46
CA SER A 14 -6.63 0.34 -13.66
C SER A 14 -7.37 -0.28 -14.84
N GLU A 15 -8.17 0.53 -15.54
CA GLU A 15 -8.80 0.15 -16.81
C GLU A 15 -8.03 0.72 -18.02
N ASN A 16 -6.85 1.31 -17.80
CA ASN A 16 -6.05 1.88 -18.87
C ASN A 16 -5.37 0.75 -19.69
N PRO A 17 -5.62 0.61 -21.00
CA PRO A 17 -5.03 -0.45 -21.81
C PRO A 17 -3.48 -0.42 -21.81
N ASP A 18 -2.89 0.77 -21.73
CA ASP A 18 -1.45 0.97 -21.65
C ASP A 18 -0.83 0.44 -20.33
N GLU A 19 -1.67 0.14 -19.34
CA GLU A 19 -1.26 -0.40 -18.04
C GLU A 19 -1.66 -1.87 -17.84
N SER A 20 -2.18 -2.52 -18.88
CA SER A 20 -2.64 -3.93 -18.83
C SER A 20 -1.59 -4.90 -18.28
N ASP A 21 -0.33 -4.74 -18.67
CA ASP A 21 0.78 -5.54 -18.13
C ASP A 21 1.01 -5.29 -16.63
N LYS A 22 0.95 -4.02 -16.21
CA LYS A 22 1.10 -3.64 -14.80
C LYS A 22 -0.08 -4.15 -13.97
N GLN A 23 -1.30 -4.09 -14.50
CA GLN A 23 -2.51 -4.64 -13.89
C GLN A 23 -2.37 -6.15 -13.70
N ARG A 24 -1.96 -6.89 -14.73
CA ARG A 24 -1.76 -8.34 -14.66
C ARG A 24 -0.76 -8.71 -13.58
N ILE A 25 0.39 -8.04 -13.53
CA ILE A 25 1.42 -8.27 -12.50
C ILE A 25 0.89 -7.92 -11.11
N ALA A 26 0.17 -6.81 -10.97
CA ALA A 26 -0.42 -6.40 -9.69
C ALA A 26 -1.42 -7.45 -9.16
N LEU A 27 -2.30 -7.98 -10.02
CA LEU A 27 -3.24 -9.04 -9.64
C LEU A 27 -2.52 -10.34 -9.25
N GLN A 28 -1.44 -10.71 -9.95
CA GLN A 28 -0.61 -11.87 -9.58
C GLN A 28 0.02 -11.69 -8.20
N LEU A 29 0.54 -10.49 -7.89
CA LEU A 29 1.10 -10.16 -6.59
C LEU A 29 0.04 -10.19 -5.48
N LEU A 30 -1.18 -9.70 -5.77
CA LEU A 30 -2.32 -9.71 -4.84
C LEU A 30 -2.89 -11.09 -4.54
N ASN A 31 -2.62 -12.08 -5.39
CA ASN A 31 -3.01 -13.47 -5.22
C ASN A 31 -1.95 -14.32 -4.48
N ALA A 32 -0.74 -13.80 -4.26
CA ALA A 32 0.28 -14.50 -3.48
C ALA A 32 -0.06 -14.45 -1.97
N GLU A 33 0.20 -15.55 -1.24
CA GLU A 33 -0.40 -15.85 0.07
C GLU A 33 0.03 -14.97 1.27
N GLU A 34 0.94 -14.01 1.10
CA GLU A 34 1.47 -13.26 2.25
C GLU A 34 1.60 -11.76 1.98
N LEU A 35 0.49 -11.02 2.06
CA LEU A 35 0.50 -9.57 1.99
C LEU A 35 0.22 -8.93 3.35
N ALA A 36 1.08 -7.99 3.74
CA ALA A 36 0.79 -7.02 4.78
C ALA A 36 0.19 -5.77 4.16
N ARG A 37 -0.84 -5.20 4.79
CA ARG A 37 -1.39 -3.89 4.41
C ARG A 37 -1.38 -2.97 5.61
N SER A 38 -1.14 -1.68 5.42
CA SER A 38 -1.25 -0.68 6.47
C SER A 38 -2.48 0.21 6.27
N VAL A 39 -2.98 0.82 7.35
CA VAL A 39 -4.09 1.79 7.27
C VAL A 39 -3.73 2.97 6.34
N GLN A 40 -2.49 3.47 6.40
CA GLN A 40 -2.04 4.56 5.53
C GLN A 40 -2.03 4.17 4.05
N MET A 41 -1.63 2.94 3.72
CA MET A 41 -1.67 2.43 2.34
C MET A 41 -3.11 2.37 1.81
N LEU A 42 -4.07 1.95 2.64
CA LEU A 42 -5.50 1.93 2.26
C LEU A 42 -6.07 3.35 2.08
N GLN A 43 -5.67 4.30 2.93
CA GLN A 43 -6.06 5.71 2.81
C GLN A 43 -5.48 6.35 1.54
N GLU A 44 -4.20 6.12 1.26
CA GLU A 44 -3.54 6.62 0.06
C GLU A 44 -4.19 6.04 -1.20
N PHE A 45 -4.48 4.73 -1.20
CA PHE A 45 -5.21 4.08 -2.29
C PHE A 45 -6.56 4.75 -2.51
N HIS A 46 -7.35 4.94 -1.45
CA HIS A 46 -8.67 5.56 -1.53
C HIS A 46 -8.59 6.97 -2.13
N HIS A 47 -7.66 7.79 -1.63
CA HIS A 47 -7.45 9.15 -2.10
C HIS A 47 -7.09 9.17 -3.59
N GLN A 48 -6.09 8.38 -4.02
CA GLN A 48 -5.66 8.36 -5.42
C GLN A 48 -6.69 7.72 -6.36
N ALA A 49 -7.35 6.63 -5.95
CA ALA A 49 -8.30 5.91 -6.79
C ALA A 49 -9.58 6.70 -7.05
N THR A 50 -9.98 7.55 -6.10
CA THR A 50 -11.18 8.41 -6.21
C THR A 50 -10.87 9.82 -6.71
N HIS A 51 -9.59 10.15 -6.96
CA HIS A 51 -9.20 11.50 -7.34
C HIS A 51 -9.82 11.92 -8.69
N PRO A 52 -10.54 13.06 -8.80
CA PRO A 52 -11.28 13.43 -10.01
C PRO A 52 -10.45 13.55 -11.29
N ARG A 53 -9.14 13.83 -11.16
CA ARG A 53 -8.23 13.92 -12.31
C ARG A 53 -7.68 12.57 -12.78
N ARG A 54 -7.95 11.48 -12.06
CA ARG A 54 -7.52 10.15 -12.48
C ARG A 54 -8.42 9.65 -13.60
N LYS A 55 -7.82 9.21 -14.71
CA LYS A 55 -8.56 8.52 -15.78
C LYS A 55 -9.09 7.20 -15.23
N GLY A 56 -10.40 6.96 -15.35
CA GLY A 56 -11.05 5.80 -14.72
C GLY A 56 -11.11 5.92 -13.19
N ALA A 57 -11.30 7.13 -12.66
CA ALA A 57 -11.50 7.34 -11.22
C ALA A 57 -12.64 6.46 -10.71
N LEU A 58 -12.38 5.71 -9.65
CA LEU A 58 -13.38 4.88 -9.00
C LEU A 58 -14.38 5.76 -8.25
N SER A 59 -15.64 5.32 -8.21
CA SER A 59 -16.57 5.88 -7.23
C SER A 59 -16.10 5.54 -5.81
N HIS A 60 -16.46 6.37 -4.83
CA HIS A 60 -16.20 6.10 -3.42
C HIS A 60 -16.64 4.69 -3.01
N ARG A 61 -17.83 4.26 -3.48
CA ARG A 61 -18.37 2.93 -3.22
C ARG A 61 -17.51 1.81 -3.80
N MET A 62 -16.99 1.97 -5.02
CA MET A 62 -16.12 0.98 -5.65
C MET A 62 -14.76 0.88 -4.93
N ALA A 63 -14.20 2.02 -4.54
CA ALA A 63 -12.94 2.03 -3.79
C ALA A 63 -13.09 1.32 -2.44
N LEU A 64 -14.19 1.56 -1.71
CA LEU A 64 -14.47 0.85 -0.45
C LEU A 64 -14.69 -0.65 -0.66
N ALA A 65 -15.45 -1.06 -1.68
CA ALA A 65 -15.64 -2.47 -1.99
C ALA A 65 -14.32 -3.17 -2.33
N PHE A 66 -13.41 -2.49 -3.02
CA PHE A 66 -12.07 -3.02 -3.28
C PHE A 66 -11.26 -3.18 -1.98
N ILE A 67 -11.26 -2.17 -1.11
CA ILE A 67 -10.60 -2.25 0.21
C ILE A 67 -11.16 -3.42 1.04
N ASP A 68 -12.47 -3.60 1.04
CA ASP A 68 -13.15 -4.67 1.78
C ASP A 68 -12.77 -6.06 1.24
N SER A 69 -12.62 -6.22 -0.07
CA SER A 69 -12.16 -7.46 -0.69
C SER A 69 -10.78 -7.91 -0.20
N LEU A 70 -9.97 -6.96 0.26
CA LEU A 70 -8.63 -7.23 0.75
C LEU A 70 -8.63 -7.72 2.20
N SER A 71 -9.72 -7.61 2.97
CA SER A 71 -9.84 -7.92 4.42
C SER A 71 -9.22 -9.23 4.91
N ARG A 72 -9.05 -10.22 4.03
CA ARG A 72 -8.33 -11.49 4.26
C ARG A 72 -6.90 -11.36 4.79
N PHE A 73 -6.24 -10.20 4.62
CA PHE A 73 -4.90 -9.98 5.16
C PHE A 73 -4.89 -9.16 6.45
N PRO A 74 -3.93 -9.34 7.37
CA PRO A 74 -3.83 -8.50 8.57
C PRO A 74 -3.53 -7.04 8.21
N VAL A 75 -4.16 -6.12 8.93
CA VAL A 75 -3.83 -4.68 8.89
C VAL A 75 -2.74 -4.41 9.92
N LEU A 76 -1.61 -3.88 9.47
CA LEU A 76 -0.53 -3.42 10.34
C LEU A 76 -0.82 -1.98 10.78
N ASP A 77 -0.83 -1.79 12.09
CA ASP A 77 -0.83 -0.46 12.70
C ASP A 77 0.50 0.25 12.41
N ILE A 78 0.40 1.56 12.18
CA ILE A 78 1.56 2.42 11.99
C ILE A 78 1.86 3.09 13.32
N ASN A 79 3.01 2.77 13.91
CA ASN A 79 3.49 3.37 15.13
C ASN A 79 4.78 4.17 14.89
N VAL A 80 4.95 5.26 15.65
CA VAL A 80 6.10 6.18 15.55
C VAL A 80 7.46 5.51 15.82
N ASN A 81 7.47 4.31 16.41
CA ASN A 81 8.69 3.56 16.65
C ASN A 81 9.29 2.95 15.35
N LEU A 82 8.56 3.01 14.22
CA LEU A 82 9.07 2.57 12.91
C LEU A 82 10.04 3.58 12.26
N THR A 83 9.98 4.86 12.66
CA THR A 83 10.81 5.93 12.11
C THR A 83 11.96 6.34 13.03
N THR A 84 11.90 5.91 14.30
CA THR A 84 12.96 6.18 15.27
C THR A 84 13.80 4.92 15.41
N ASP A 85 14.93 4.88 14.70
CA ASP A 85 16.02 4.01 15.12
C ASP A 85 16.48 4.49 16.50
N ARG A 86 15.98 3.83 17.55
CA ARG A 86 16.52 3.96 18.91
C ARG A 86 17.57 2.89 19.17
N SER A 87 18.31 2.46 18.15
CA SER A 87 19.61 1.87 18.42
C SER A 87 20.41 2.89 19.26
N PRO A 88 20.92 2.51 20.44
CA PRO A 88 21.74 3.42 21.22
C PRO A 88 22.94 3.80 20.35
N SER A 89 23.05 5.10 20.03
CA SER A 89 24.20 5.66 19.33
C SER A 89 25.48 5.16 20.03
N PRO A 90 26.46 4.58 19.31
CA PRO A 90 27.66 4.08 19.96
C PRO A 90 28.33 5.26 20.65
N ILE A 91 28.39 5.14 21.98
CA ILE A 91 28.94 6.09 22.93
C ILE A 91 30.25 6.64 22.36
N ARG A 92 30.31 7.95 22.11
CA ARG A 92 31.59 8.65 21.94
C ARG A 92 32.36 8.46 23.24
N GLN A 93 33.29 7.51 23.27
CA GLN A 93 34.28 7.45 24.33
C GLN A 93 35.08 8.76 24.27
N PRO A 94 35.21 9.52 25.37
CA PRO A 94 36.13 10.64 25.39
C PRO A 94 37.55 10.09 25.27
N CYS A 95 38.30 10.56 24.27
CA CYS A 95 39.74 10.31 24.19
C CYS A 95 40.38 10.81 25.50
N ILE A 96 41.08 9.90 26.18
CA ILE A 96 41.98 10.18 27.29
C ILE A 96 43.30 10.71 26.70
#